data_AF-A0A838S2C6-F1
#
_entry.id   AF-A0A838S2C6-F1
#
_cell.length_a   1.000
_cell.length_b   1.000
_cell.length_c   1.000
_cell.angle_alpha   90.00
_cell.angle_beta   90.00
_cell.angle_gamma   90.00
#
_symmetry.space_group_name_H-M   'P 1'
#
loop_
_entity.id
_entity.type
_entity.pdbx_description
1 polymer ?
#
loop_
_entity_poly.entity_id
_entity_poly.type
_entity_poly.pdbx_seq_one_letter_code
_entity_poly.pdbx_strand_id
1 'polypeptide(L)'
;MKDDKLMLSVYTAKEGLGKDSEHNTLMELIGDATQAHWTPEPEVFEDNPHIARSSMHLTAMQLTKMTLADVVKRASTQQQGTVYSVIPAVRDGKSVFEVMVATPDGKSAHLTLDATTGKAMKERVAARR
;
A
#
# COMPACT_ATOMS: atom_id res chain seq x y z
N MET A 1 -12.50 -2.61 -9.84
CA MET A 1 -13.87 -2.28 -10.28
C MET A 1 -14.81 -3.30 -9.70
N LYS A 2 -15.95 -2.89 -9.16
CA LYS A 2 -17.05 -3.78 -8.73
C LYS A 2 -18.32 -3.18 -9.31
N ASP A 3 -19.11 -3.97 -10.03
CA ASP A 3 -20.36 -3.51 -10.67
C ASP A 3 -20.19 -2.21 -11.49
N ASP A 4 -19.15 -2.16 -12.34
CA ASP A 4 -18.75 -1.00 -13.16
C ASP A 4 -18.39 0.29 -12.39
N LYS A 5 -18.21 0.20 -11.07
CA LYS A 5 -17.74 1.32 -10.24
C LYS A 5 -16.26 1.23 -9.93
N LEU A 6 -15.61 2.39 -9.95
CA LEU A 6 -14.26 2.54 -9.42
C LEU A 6 -14.33 2.38 -7.90
N MET A 7 -13.55 1.45 -7.37
CA MET A 7 -13.52 1.16 -5.94
C MET A 7 -12.19 1.61 -5.37
N LEU A 8 -12.24 2.22 -4.20
CA LEU A 8 -11.08 2.41 -3.33
C LEU A 8 -11.10 1.31 -2.29
N SER A 9 -9.97 0.63 -2.15
CA SER A 9 -9.73 -0.38 -1.15
C SER A 9 -8.57 0.07 -0.24
N VAL A 10 -8.78 -0.05 1.06
CA VAL A 10 -7.75 0.21 2.07
C VAL A 10 -7.69 -0.97 3.03
N TYR A 11 -6.56 -1.68 3.01
CA TYR A 11 -6.25 -2.72 3.99
C TYR A 11 -5.74 -2.07 5.27
N THR A 12 -6.37 -2.38 6.40
CA THR A 12 -6.03 -1.75 7.68
C THR A 12 -6.17 -2.71 8.85
N ALA A 13 -5.44 -2.41 9.91
CA ALA A 13 -5.49 -3.13 11.16
C ALA A 13 -6.50 -2.46 12.10
N LYS A 14 -7.54 -3.21 12.49
CA LYS A 14 -8.69 -2.75 13.27
C LYS A 14 -8.29 -2.10 14.58
N GLU A 15 -7.35 -2.72 15.29
CA GLU A 15 -6.90 -2.30 16.61
C GLU A 15 -5.76 -1.27 16.53
N GLY A 16 -5.48 -0.76 15.32
CA GLY A 16 -4.40 0.19 15.04
C GLY A 16 -3.02 -0.45 15.02
N LEU A 17 -1.98 0.40 15.02
CA LEU A 17 -0.58 -0.03 14.86
C LEU A 17 0.08 -0.44 16.20
N GLY A 18 -0.63 -0.41 17.32
CA GLY A 18 -0.07 -0.75 18.63
C GLY A 18 -0.08 -2.24 18.99
N LYS A 19 -0.80 -3.06 18.22
CA LYS A 19 -0.96 -4.51 18.43
C LYS A 19 -0.28 -5.28 17.31
N ASP A 20 0.50 -6.30 17.66
CA ASP A 20 1.07 -7.21 16.66
C ASP A 20 -0.01 -7.97 15.88
N SER A 21 0.40 -8.66 14.82
CA SER A 21 -0.51 -9.34 13.91
C SER A 21 -1.31 -10.50 14.52
N GLU A 22 -0.80 -11.16 15.56
CA GLU A 22 -1.52 -12.25 16.23
C GLU A 22 -2.69 -11.71 17.07
N HIS A 23 -2.54 -10.48 17.58
CA HIS A 23 -3.51 -9.83 18.46
C HIS A 23 -4.31 -8.71 17.76
N ASN A 24 -4.37 -8.72 16.43
CA ASN A 24 -5.02 -7.66 15.65
C ASN A 24 -5.87 -8.27 14.52
N THR A 25 -7.00 -7.64 14.21
CA THR A 25 -7.82 -8.03 13.07
C THR A 25 -7.46 -7.19 11.86
N LEU A 26 -7.01 -7.81 10.78
CA LEU A 26 -6.96 -7.11 9.51
C LEU A 26 -8.33 -7.14 8.82
N MET A 27 -8.72 -5.98 8.32
CA MET A 27 -9.87 -5.82 7.44
C MET A 27 -9.49 -5.07 6.16
N GLU A 28 -10.29 -5.26 5.13
CA GLU A 28 -10.38 -4.35 4.01
C GLU A 28 -11.55 -3.38 4.23
N LEU A 29 -11.30 -2.11 3.97
CA LEU A 29 -12.33 -1.09 3.81
C LEU A 29 -12.49 -0.85 2.31
N ILE A 30 -13.62 -1.24 1.74
CA ILE A 30 -13.88 -1.10 0.30
C ILE A 30 -15.13 -0.25 0.07
N GLY A 31 -15.05 0.71 -0.86
CA GLY A 31 -16.17 1.58 -1.18
C GLY A 31 -16.02 2.29 -2.53
N ASP A 32 -17.11 2.84 -3.02
CA ASP A 32 -17.17 3.59 -4.28
C ASP A 32 -16.27 4.83 -4.19
N ALA A 33 -15.21 4.86 -5.00
CA ALA A 33 -14.22 5.93 -5.02
C ALA A 33 -14.73 7.23 -5.64
N THR A 34 -15.90 7.19 -6.30
CA THR A 34 -16.46 8.36 -7.01
C THR A 34 -17.35 9.23 -6.10
N GLN A 35 -17.67 8.75 -4.90
CA GLN A 35 -18.49 9.49 -3.96
C GLN A 35 -17.72 10.65 -3.31
N ALA A 36 -18.40 11.78 -3.10
CA ALA A 36 -17.82 12.94 -2.43
C ALA A 36 -17.38 12.63 -0.98
N HIS A 37 -18.09 11.70 -0.33
CA HIS A 37 -17.71 11.12 0.95
C HIS A 37 -17.57 9.62 0.78
N TRP A 38 -16.38 9.08 1.04
CA TRP A 38 -16.11 7.66 0.95
C TRP A 38 -16.72 6.94 2.16
N THR A 39 -17.72 6.08 1.93
CA THR A 39 -18.39 5.27 2.95
C THR A 39 -18.09 3.79 2.72
N PRO A 40 -16.93 3.28 3.18
CA PRO A 40 -16.54 1.90 2.91
C PRO A 40 -17.28 0.89 3.78
N GLU A 41 -17.44 -0.31 3.24
CA GLU A 41 -17.86 -1.49 3.97
C GLU A 41 -16.62 -2.26 4.47
N PRO A 42 -16.63 -2.78 5.71
CA PRO A 42 -15.55 -3.61 6.22
C PRO A 42 -15.72 -5.07 5.78
N GLU A 43 -14.63 -5.69 5.33
CA GLU A 43 -14.52 -7.13 5.06
C GLU A 43 -13.37 -7.71 5.90
N VAL A 44 -13.62 -8.81 6.60
CA VAL A 44 -12.60 -9.54 7.38
C VAL A 44 -12.21 -10.80 6.62
N PHE A 45 -10.91 -11.04 6.50
CA PHE A 45 -10.37 -12.20 5.81
C PHE A 45 -10.16 -13.38 6.76
N GLU A 46 -10.53 -14.57 6.32
CA GLU A 46 -10.33 -15.81 7.09
C GLU A 46 -9.32 -16.77 6.45
N ASP A 47 -8.85 -16.49 5.22
CA ASP A 47 -7.90 -17.37 4.55
C ASP A 47 -6.43 -17.07 4.87
N ASN A 48 -5.63 -18.13 4.95
CA ASN A 48 -4.21 -18.06 5.33
C ASN A 48 -3.38 -17.09 4.45
N PRO A 49 -3.50 -17.07 3.11
CA PRO A 49 -2.78 -16.12 2.28
C PRO A 49 -3.05 -14.65 2.60
N HIS A 50 -4.33 -14.27 2.76
CA HIS A 50 -4.67 -12.90 3.14
C HIS A 50 -4.13 -12.60 4.54
N ILE A 51 -4.33 -13.47 5.52
CA ILE A 51 -3.82 -13.26 6.89
C ILE A 51 -2.30 -13.08 6.90
N ALA A 52 -1.54 -13.89 6.18
CA ALA A 52 -0.08 -13.79 6.12
C ALA A 52 0.40 -12.48 5.46
N ARG A 53 -0.18 -12.12 4.30
CA ARG A 53 0.14 -10.85 3.61
C ARG A 53 -0.17 -9.65 4.51
N SER A 54 -1.31 -9.70 5.16
CA SER A 54 -1.84 -8.68 6.04
C SER A 54 -0.99 -8.49 7.29
N SER A 55 -0.49 -9.60 7.85
CA SER A 55 0.44 -9.60 8.97
C SER A 55 1.77 -8.92 8.60
N MET A 56 2.28 -9.19 7.39
CA MET A 56 3.48 -8.52 6.88
C MET A 56 3.24 -7.03 6.65
N HIS A 57 2.12 -6.66 6.03
CA HIS A 57 1.74 -5.27 5.80
C HIS A 57 1.62 -4.50 7.13
N LEU A 58 0.92 -5.07 8.12
CA LEU A 58 0.81 -4.48 9.46
C LEU A 58 2.20 -4.25 10.06
N THR A 59 3.05 -5.28 10.06
CA THR A 59 4.41 -5.18 10.61
C THR A 59 5.20 -4.07 9.93
N ALA A 60 5.18 -3.99 8.60
CA ALA A 60 5.85 -2.93 7.85
C ALA A 60 5.30 -1.54 8.21
N MET A 61 3.98 -1.40 8.38
CA MET A 61 3.34 -0.15 8.79
C MET A 61 3.64 0.24 10.24
N GLN A 62 3.87 -0.73 11.14
CA GLN A 62 4.26 -0.47 12.53
C GLN A 62 5.69 0.09 12.65
N LEU A 63 6.54 -0.24 11.68
CA LEU A 63 7.96 0.15 11.68
C LEU A 63 8.19 1.52 11.04
N THR A 64 7.21 2.10 10.36
CA THR A 64 7.33 3.42 9.72
C THR A 64 6.64 4.53 10.54
N LYS A 65 7.07 5.77 10.28
CA LYS A 65 6.37 6.99 10.73
C LYS A 65 5.61 7.69 9.60
N MET A 66 5.67 7.18 8.37
CA MET A 66 4.96 7.75 7.24
C MET A 66 3.50 7.30 7.22
N THR A 67 2.60 8.25 6.98
CA THR A 67 1.21 7.94 6.63
C THR A 67 1.11 7.54 5.16
N LEU A 68 0.02 6.89 4.76
CA LEU A 68 -0.24 6.61 3.35
C LEU A 68 -0.27 7.90 2.50
N ALA A 69 -0.81 9.00 3.06
CA ALA A 69 -0.82 10.30 2.40
C ALA A 69 0.61 10.85 2.17
N ASP A 70 1.52 10.65 3.12
CA ASP A 70 2.93 11.00 2.94
C ASP A 70 3.55 10.20 1.79
N VAL A 71 3.30 8.89 1.74
CA VAL A 71 3.83 8.01 0.69
C VAL A 71 3.35 8.46 -0.69
N VAL A 72 2.05 8.73 -0.84
CA VAL A 72 1.46 9.24 -2.09
C VAL A 72 2.12 10.57 -2.48
N LYS A 73 2.24 11.52 -1.54
CA LYS A 73 2.89 12.81 -1.80
C LYS A 73 4.34 12.64 -2.25
N ARG A 74 5.11 11.78 -1.59
CA ARG A 74 6.52 11.50 -1.95
C ARG A 74 6.63 10.85 -3.31
N ALA A 75 5.77 9.89 -3.64
CA ALA A 75 5.76 9.24 -4.95
C ALA A 75 5.46 10.25 -6.07
N SER A 76 4.44 11.09 -5.89
CA SER A 76 4.05 12.11 -6.88
C SER A 76 5.13 13.17 -7.13
N THR A 77 6.02 13.43 -6.17
CA THR A 77 7.20 14.32 -6.40
C THR A 77 8.32 13.65 -7.19
N GLN A 78 8.34 12.32 -7.27
CA GLN A 78 9.42 11.55 -7.88
C GLN A 78 9.03 10.99 -9.26
N GLN A 79 7.74 10.75 -9.49
CA GLN A 79 7.20 10.32 -10.77
C GLN A 79 5.93 11.11 -11.09
N GLN A 80 5.91 11.76 -12.25
CA GLN A 80 4.72 12.45 -12.73
C GLN A 80 3.62 11.43 -13.06
N GLY A 81 2.42 11.69 -12.56
CA GLY A 81 1.23 10.88 -12.81
C GLY A 81 0.33 10.77 -11.58
N THR A 82 -0.59 9.82 -11.63
CA THR A 82 -1.55 9.54 -10.56
C THR A 82 -1.16 8.25 -9.86
N VAL A 83 -0.84 8.34 -8.57
CA VAL A 83 -0.65 7.14 -7.72
C VAL A 83 -1.99 6.41 -7.60
N TYR A 84 -2.02 5.12 -7.95
CA TYR A 84 -3.23 4.30 -7.84
C TYR A 84 -3.04 3.03 -7.01
N SER A 85 -1.81 2.72 -6.60
CA SER A 85 -1.52 1.60 -5.70
C SER A 85 -0.32 1.91 -4.82
N VAL A 86 -0.40 1.54 -3.55
CA VAL A 86 0.68 1.59 -2.57
C VAL A 86 0.61 0.32 -1.73
N ILE A 87 1.68 -0.47 -1.75
CA ILE A 87 1.76 -1.75 -1.04
C ILE A 87 2.98 -1.71 -0.12
N PRO A 88 2.82 -1.82 1.21
CA PRO A 88 3.97 -2.02 2.09
C PRO A 88 4.58 -3.40 1.85
N ALA A 89 5.90 -3.47 1.78
CA ALA A 89 6.63 -4.70 1.52
C ALA A 89 7.95 -4.75 2.31
N VAL A 90 8.61 -5.90 2.25
CA VAL A 90 9.97 -6.08 2.75
C VAL A 90 10.88 -6.46 1.59
N ARG A 91 11.93 -5.67 1.35
CA ARG A 91 12.91 -5.89 0.29
C ARG A 91 14.32 -5.74 0.85
N ASP A 92 15.17 -6.75 0.62
CA ASP A 92 16.55 -6.79 1.12
C ASP A 92 16.67 -6.46 2.63
N GLY A 93 15.74 -6.97 3.43
CA GLY A 93 15.69 -6.73 4.88
C GLY A 93 15.22 -5.34 5.30
N LYS A 94 14.71 -4.52 4.37
CA LYS A 94 14.18 -3.18 4.63
C LYS A 94 12.68 -3.13 4.39
N SER A 95 11.96 -2.40 5.24
CA SER A 95 10.58 -2.02 4.96
C SER A 95 10.57 -0.98 3.84
N VAL A 96 9.71 -1.20 2.85
CA VAL A 96 9.54 -0.34 1.67
C VAL A 96 8.07 -0.18 1.32
N PHE A 97 7.77 0.78 0.45
CA PHE A 97 6.49 0.89 -0.24
C PHE A 97 6.69 0.66 -1.74
N GLU A 98 5.99 -0.31 -2.30
CA GLU A 98 5.85 -0.49 -3.74
C GLU A 98 4.68 0.36 -4.22
N VAL A 99 4.97 1.32 -5.10
CA VAL A 99 4.01 2.33 -5.55
C VAL A 99 3.84 2.24 -7.06
N MET A 100 2.60 2.16 -7.51
CA MET A 100 2.26 2.23 -8.93
C MET A 100 1.66 3.58 -9.28
N VAL A 101 2.20 4.18 -10.34
CA VAL A 101 1.81 5.50 -10.84
C VAL A 101 1.34 5.38 -12.28
N ALA A 102 0.10 5.79 -12.55
CA ALA A 102 -0.42 5.93 -13.89
C ALA A 102 0.19 7.20 -14.52
N THR A 103 1.03 7.02 -15.53
CA THR A 103 1.77 8.10 -16.18
C THR A 103 0.91 8.80 -17.24
N PRO A 104 1.24 10.05 -17.63
CA PRO A 104 0.47 10.79 -18.63
C PRO A 104 0.34 10.10 -19.99
N ASP A 105 1.28 9.21 -20.34
CA ASP A 105 1.26 8.41 -21.57
C ASP A 105 0.41 7.12 -21.45
N GLY A 106 -0.35 6.97 -20.35
CA GLY A 106 -1.25 5.84 -20.12
C GLY A 106 -0.55 4.55 -19.68
N LYS A 107 0.74 4.61 -19.33
CA LYS A 107 1.50 3.48 -18.79
C LYS A 107 1.48 3.46 -17.26
N SER A 108 2.08 2.43 -16.68
CA SER A 108 2.29 2.33 -15.24
C SER A 108 3.78 2.33 -14.93
N ALA A 109 4.20 3.27 -14.10
CA ALA A 109 5.54 3.32 -13.53
C ALA A 109 5.52 2.70 -12.13
N HIS A 110 6.54 1.90 -11.82
CA HIS A 110 6.76 1.33 -10.50
C HIS A 110 7.85 2.11 -9.78
N LEU A 111 7.57 2.54 -8.55
CA LEU A 111 8.54 3.10 -7.63
C LEU A 111 8.64 2.22 -6.38
N THR A 112 9.86 1.97 -5.90
CA THR A 112 10.08 1.44 -4.55
C THR A 112 10.56 2.58 -3.66
N LEU A 113 9.81 2.94 -2.63
CA LEU A 113 10.20 3.98 -1.66
C LEU A 113 10.69 3.33 -0.36
N ASP A 114 11.81 3.79 0.17
CA ASP A 114 12.28 3.38 1.50
C ASP A 114 11.29 3.85 2.57
N ALA A 115 10.79 2.94 3.41
CA ALA A 115 9.71 3.25 4.35
C ALA A 115 10.14 4.16 5.52
N THR A 116 11.43 4.44 5.69
CA THR A 116 11.93 5.36 6.73
C THR A 116 12.14 6.77 6.18
N THR A 117 12.67 6.87 4.96
CA THR A 117 13.12 8.14 4.37
C THR A 117 12.19 8.68 3.29
N GLY A 118 11.31 7.84 2.73
CA GLY A 118 10.43 8.17 1.60
C GLY A 118 11.14 8.40 0.27
N LYS A 119 12.46 8.12 0.19
CA LYS A 119 13.25 8.27 -1.04
C LYS A 119 13.08 7.05 -1.93
N ALA A 120 13.01 7.27 -3.24
CA ALA A 120 13.04 6.19 -4.21
C ALA A 120 14.36 5.42 -4.11
N MET A 121 14.22 4.11 -4.03
CA MET A 121 15.32 3.18 -4.10
C MET A 121 15.65 2.93 -5.56
N LYS A 122 16.93 2.82 -5.88
CA LYS A 122 17.35 2.36 -7.22
C LYS A 122 16.93 0.91 -7.39
N GLU A 123 16.28 0.59 -8.49
CA GLU A 123 16.07 -0.80 -8.86
C GLU A 123 17.42 -1.49 -8.98
N ARG A 124 17.61 -2.58 -8.21
CA ARG A 124 18.71 -3.49 -8.49
C ARG A 124 18.35 -4.22 -9.77
N VAL A 125 19.02 -3.87 -10.87
CA VAL A 125 19.07 -4.75 -12.03
C VAL A 125 19.68 -6.05 -11.54
N ALA A 126 18.88 -7.13 -11.51
CA ALA A 126 19.41 -8.45 -11.21
C ALA A 126 20.55 -8.70 -12.21
N ALA A 127 21.78 -8.82 -11.69
CA ALA A 127 22.89 -9.26 -12.51
C ALA A 127 22.50 -10.62 -13.08
N ARG A 128 22.25 -10.68 -14.39
CA ARG A 128 22.04 -11.95 -15.11
C ARG A 128 23.29 -12.78 -14.85
N ARG A 129 23.15 -13.85 -14.06
CA ARG A 129 24.15 -14.90 -13.94
C ARG A 129 23.86 -15.96 -14.98
#